data_AF-A0A964VTU4-F1
#
_entry.id   AF-A0A964VTU4-F1
#
_cell.length_a   1.000
_cell.length_b   1.000
_cell.length_c   1.000
_cell.angle_alpha   90.00
_cell.angle_beta   90.00
_cell.angle_gamma   90.00
#
_symmetry.space_group_name_H-M   'P 1'
#
loop_
_entity.id
_entity.type
_entity.pdbx_description
1 polymer ?
#
loop_
_entity_poly.entity_id
_entity_poly.type
_entity_poly.pdbx_seq_one_letter_code
_entity_poly.pdbx_strand_id
1 'polypeptide(L)'
;MQLSTAGQTGISFSYRVKHGIESANTQSVLWSTDNNTYQSAGSFTFAPAASGSGDTWHTRSVSLPAGANNQGNLYVRIVSDFTPGLSTYTASQLGSSYNGAGPWRFDDVTFSAVPEPATSAAAAAAALIGFALLRQRWSRGAQESPDSAV
;
A
#
# COMPACT_ATOMS: atom_id res chain seq x y z
N MET A 1 3.64 -2.26 -10.43
CA MET A 1 3.90 -3.14 -9.28
C MET A 1 2.71 -4.07 -9.11
N GLN A 2 2.93 -5.33 -8.72
CA GLN A 2 1.88 -6.30 -8.42
C GLN A 2 2.11 -6.85 -7.01
N LEU A 3 1.04 -6.99 -6.22
CA LEU A 3 1.06 -7.61 -4.91
C LEU A 3 -0.26 -8.36 -4.64
N SER A 4 -0.30 -9.16 -3.57
CA SER A 4 -1.53 -9.74 -3.04
C SER A 4 -1.94 -9.01 -1.76
N THR A 5 -3.23 -8.79 -1.61
CA THR A 5 -3.87 -8.24 -0.40
C THR A 5 -4.88 -9.22 0.19
N ALA A 6 -4.78 -10.51 -0.13
CA ALA A 6 -5.65 -11.55 0.42
C ALA A 6 -5.62 -11.56 1.96
N GLY A 7 -6.80 -11.54 2.57
CA GLY A 7 -6.95 -11.45 4.03
C GLY A 7 -6.55 -10.10 4.65
N GLN A 8 -6.32 -9.07 3.83
CA GLN A 8 -5.93 -7.74 4.28
C GLN A 8 -6.97 -6.67 3.88
N THR A 9 -7.06 -5.61 4.68
CA THR A 9 -7.89 -4.44 4.47
C THR A 9 -7.14 -3.15 4.82
N GLY A 10 -7.71 -2.00 4.45
CA GLY A 10 -7.14 -0.69 4.77
C GLY A 10 -5.80 -0.46 4.05
N ILE A 11 -5.70 -0.89 2.79
CA ILE A 11 -4.45 -0.85 2.04
C ILE A 11 -4.03 0.61 1.81
N SER A 12 -2.80 0.94 2.18
CA SER A 12 -2.16 2.23 1.93
C SER A 12 -0.89 2.03 1.12
N PHE A 13 -0.63 2.95 0.19
CA PHE A 13 0.57 2.98 -0.63
C PHE A 13 1.31 4.28 -0.39
N SER A 14 2.59 4.20 -0.06
CA SER A 14 3.46 5.35 0.17
C SER A 14 4.80 5.21 -0.54
N TYR A 15 5.37 6.35 -0.90
CA TYR A 15 6.67 6.41 -1.56
C TYR A 15 7.28 7.81 -1.41
N ARG A 16 8.59 7.90 -1.66
CA ARG A 16 9.28 9.16 -1.90
C ARG A 16 9.60 9.29 -3.38
N VAL A 17 9.49 10.50 -3.89
CA VAL A 17 9.77 10.81 -5.29
C VAL A 17 10.60 12.08 -5.39
N LYS A 18 11.64 12.03 -6.22
CA LYS A 18 12.42 13.20 -6.65
C LYS A 18 12.21 13.37 -8.14
N HIS A 19 11.67 14.52 -8.49
CA HIS A 19 11.42 14.87 -9.89
C HIS A 19 12.74 15.24 -10.57
N GLY A 20 12.81 15.15 -11.90
CA GLY A 20 13.81 15.82 -12.71
C GLY A 20 13.23 17.10 -13.29
N ILE A 21 14.07 18.05 -13.67
CA ILE A 21 13.63 19.39 -14.12
C ILE A 21 12.60 19.37 -15.26
N GLU A 22 12.74 18.44 -16.22
CA GLU A 22 11.83 18.28 -17.37
C GLU A 22 10.70 17.26 -17.14
N SER A 23 10.71 16.54 -16.02
CA SER A 23 9.68 15.56 -15.71
C SER A 23 8.34 16.25 -15.38
N ALA A 24 7.21 15.55 -15.48
CA ALA A 24 5.91 16.14 -15.14
C ALA A 24 5.87 16.57 -13.66
N ASN A 25 5.31 17.76 -13.37
CA ASN A 25 5.07 18.24 -12.01
C ASN A 25 3.88 17.55 -11.33
N THR A 26 3.12 16.78 -12.10
CA THR A 26 1.91 16.10 -11.67
C THR A 26 2.02 14.60 -11.91
N GLN A 27 1.58 13.83 -10.93
CA GLN A 27 1.54 12.37 -10.98
C GLN A 27 0.21 11.84 -10.44
N SER A 28 -0.23 10.69 -10.95
CA SER A 28 -1.35 9.96 -10.37
C SER A 28 -0.93 8.55 -9.96
N VAL A 29 -1.42 8.11 -8.80
CA VAL A 29 -1.36 6.71 -8.39
C VAL A 29 -2.61 6.04 -8.94
N LEU A 30 -2.40 5.04 -9.79
CA LEU A 30 -3.47 4.24 -10.37
C LEU A 30 -3.41 2.82 -9.85
N TRP A 31 -4.56 2.19 -9.72
CA TRP A 31 -4.70 0.81 -9.24
C TRP A 31 -5.64 0.00 -10.14
N SER A 32 -5.50 -1.32 -10.09
CA SER A 32 -6.28 -2.28 -10.87
C SER A 32 -6.29 -3.65 -10.20
N THR A 33 -7.34 -4.45 -10.42
CA THR A 33 -7.43 -5.85 -9.99
C THR A 33 -7.27 -6.83 -11.16
N ASP A 34 -7.21 -6.33 -12.39
CA ASP A 34 -7.16 -7.11 -13.63
C ASP A 34 -5.96 -6.80 -14.53
N ASN A 35 -5.13 -5.82 -14.15
CA ASN A 35 -4.02 -5.25 -14.91
C ASN A 35 -4.41 -4.64 -16.27
N ASN A 36 -5.69 -4.43 -16.54
CA ASN A 36 -6.18 -3.89 -17.81
C ASN A 36 -6.85 -2.53 -17.58
N THR A 37 -7.80 -2.48 -16.65
CA THR A 37 -8.53 -1.26 -16.32
C THR A 37 -7.95 -0.66 -15.07
N TYR A 38 -7.44 0.57 -15.20
CA TYR A 38 -6.83 1.30 -14.09
C TYR A 38 -7.70 2.47 -13.64
N GLN A 39 -7.87 2.59 -12.33
CA GLN A 39 -8.60 3.67 -11.68
C GLN A 39 -7.65 4.53 -10.85
N SER A 40 -7.97 5.80 -10.64
CA SER A 40 -7.15 6.67 -9.80
C SER A 40 -7.42 6.42 -8.32
N ALA A 41 -6.36 6.32 -7.54
CA ALA A 41 -6.37 6.32 -6.08
C ALA A 41 -6.05 7.72 -5.50
N GLY A 42 -5.43 8.58 -6.31
CA GLY A 42 -5.05 9.93 -5.93
C GLY A 42 -4.08 10.56 -6.93
N SER A 43 -3.93 11.88 -6.84
CA SER A 43 -2.99 12.65 -7.64
C SER A 43 -2.24 13.65 -6.77
N PHE A 44 -1.03 13.98 -7.21
CA PHE A 44 -0.17 14.93 -6.55
C PHE A 44 0.43 15.89 -7.56
N THR A 45 0.25 17.18 -7.31
CA THR A 45 0.80 18.28 -8.10
C THR A 45 1.55 19.22 -7.17
N PHE A 46 2.61 19.83 -7.67
CA PHE A 46 3.21 21.00 -7.04
C PHE A 46 3.36 22.13 -8.06
N ALA A 47 3.36 23.37 -7.58
CA ALA A 47 3.66 24.53 -8.40
C ALA A 47 5.17 24.55 -8.74
N PRO A 48 5.56 24.54 -10.03
CA PRO A 48 6.96 24.65 -10.41
C PRO A 48 7.55 25.98 -9.93
N ALA A 49 8.76 25.92 -9.37
CA ALA A 49 9.55 27.10 -9.02
C ALA A 49 10.76 27.21 -9.95
N ALA A 50 11.34 28.40 -10.08
CA ALA A 50 12.51 28.66 -10.93
C ALA A 50 13.74 27.81 -10.56
N SER A 51 13.83 27.38 -9.29
CA SER A 51 14.87 26.47 -8.79
C SER A 51 14.31 25.52 -7.71
N GLY A 52 15.01 24.41 -7.48
CA GLY A 52 14.75 23.48 -6.36
C GLY A 52 13.56 22.53 -6.51
N SER A 53 12.54 22.91 -7.27
CA SER A 53 11.32 22.12 -7.51
C SER A 53 11.61 20.75 -8.17
N GLY A 54 12.48 20.72 -9.18
CA GLY A 54 12.94 19.51 -9.86
C GLY A 54 14.13 18.80 -9.19
N ASP A 55 14.49 19.15 -7.95
CA ASP A 55 15.58 18.49 -7.21
C ASP A 55 15.24 18.27 -5.72
N THR A 56 13.96 18.28 -5.38
CA THR A 56 13.47 18.06 -4.00
C THR A 56 12.84 16.67 -3.86
N TRP A 57 13.12 15.99 -2.75
CA TRP A 57 12.41 14.76 -2.39
C TRP A 57 11.04 15.08 -1.79
N HIS A 58 10.03 14.38 -2.26
CA HIS A 58 8.66 14.52 -1.82
C HIS A 58 8.12 13.19 -1.29
N THR A 59 7.58 13.17 -0.08
CA THR A 59 6.81 12.04 0.44
C THR A 59 5.38 12.11 -0.05
N ARG A 60 4.85 10.97 -0.52
CA ARG A 60 3.50 10.81 -1.07
C ARG A 60 2.86 9.56 -0.47
N SER A 61 1.56 9.64 -0.22
CA SER A 61 0.79 8.49 0.25
C SER A 61 -0.66 8.60 -0.19
N VAL A 62 -1.26 7.44 -0.53
CA VAL A 62 -2.68 7.30 -0.82
C VAL A 62 -3.24 6.11 -0.06
N SER A 63 -4.46 6.26 0.45
CA SER A 63 -5.27 5.10 0.85
C SER A 63 -5.96 4.56 -0.39
N LEU A 64 -5.82 3.26 -0.64
CA LEU A 64 -6.52 2.60 -1.74
C LEU A 64 -7.98 2.35 -1.35
N PRO A 65 -8.91 2.39 -2.32
CA PRO A 65 -10.32 2.18 -2.03
C PRO A 65 -10.60 0.74 -1.59
N ALA A 66 -11.77 0.51 -1.00
CA ALA A 66 -12.16 -0.81 -0.47
C ALA A 66 -12.09 -1.94 -1.51
N GLY A 67 -12.22 -1.64 -2.81
CA GLY A 67 -12.04 -2.60 -3.90
C GLY A 67 -10.62 -3.18 -4.03
N ALA A 68 -9.62 -2.57 -3.39
CA ALA A 68 -8.26 -3.09 -3.30
C ALA A 68 -8.05 -4.07 -2.14
N ASN A 69 -9.03 -4.23 -1.24
CA ASN A 69 -8.97 -5.17 -0.13
C ASN A 69 -9.20 -6.60 -0.60
N ASN A 70 -8.58 -7.57 0.09
CA ASN A 70 -8.77 -8.99 -0.14
C ASN A 70 -8.62 -9.43 -1.61
N GLN A 71 -7.66 -8.85 -2.34
CA GLN A 71 -7.40 -9.16 -3.74
C GLN A 71 -6.25 -10.15 -3.87
N GLY A 72 -6.44 -11.21 -4.67
CA GLY A 72 -5.35 -12.13 -5.00
C GLY A 72 -4.27 -11.47 -5.87
N ASN A 73 -4.67 -10.51 -6.71
CA ASN A 73 -3.79 -9.68 -7.51
C ASN A 73 -4.26 -8.22 -7.45
N LEU A 74 -3.42 -7.36 -6.90
CA LEU A 74 -3.56 -5.91 -6.92
C LEU A 74 -2.38 -5.33 -7.71
N TYR A 75 -2.70 -4.51 -8.70
CA TYR A 75 -1.73 -3.80 -9.52
C TYR A 75 -1.76 -2.33 -9.17
N VAL A 76 -0.58 -1.73 -8.99
CA VAL A 76 -0.43 -0.30 -8.71
C VAL A 76 0.65 0.28 -9.62
N ARG A 77 0.37 1.46 -10.17
CA ARG A 77 1.31 2.22 -11.01
C ARG A 77 1.29 3.69 -10.62
N ILE A 78 2.45 4.34 -10.76
CA ILE A 78 2.59 5.79 -10.69
C ILE A 78 2.83 6.27 -12.12
N VAL A 79 2.04 7.24 -12.58
CA VAL A 79 2.13 7.77 -13.94
C VAL A 79 2.21 9.29 -13.92
N SER A 80 2.84 9.88 -14.93
CA SER A 80 2.66 11.30 -15.23
C SER A 80 1.20 11.58 -15.55
N ASP A 81 0.69 12.70 -15.08
CA ASP A 81 -0.67 13.14 -15.35
C ASP A 81 -0.66 14.62 -15.73
N PHE A 82 -1.71 15.08 -16.40
CA PHE A 82 -1.85 16.48 -16.78
C PHE A 82 -1.92 17.36 -15.55
N THR A 83 -1.44 18.60 -15.69
CA THR A 83 -1.61 19.58 -14.62
C THR A 83 -3.11 19.84 -14.41
N PRO A 84 -3.62 19.80 -13.17
CA PRO A 84 -5.04 20.00 -12.91
C PRO A 84 -5.56 21.31 -13.51
N GLY A 85 -6.68 21.22 -14.23
CA GLY A 85 -7.28 22.36 -14.94
C GLY A 85 -6.66 22.65 -16.31
N LEU A 86 -5.60 21.94 -16.71
CA LEU A 86 -4.99 22.03 -18.03
C LEU A 86 -5.15 20.69 -18.78
N SER A 87 -4.98 20.72 -20.10
CA SER A 87 -4.92 19.53 -20.97
C SER A 87 -3.48 19.20 -21.39
N THR A 88 -2.50 19.60 -20.58
CA THR A 88 -1.08 19.53 -20.89
C THR A 88 -0.26 19.11 -19.67
N TYR A 89 0.89 18.48 -19.92
CA TYR A 89 1.91 18.27 -18.90
C TYR A 89 2.71 19.55 -18.66
N THR A 90 2.96 19.88 -17.40
CA THR A 90 3.88 20.97 -17.02
C THR A 90 5.18 20.39 -16.49
N ALA A 91 6.31 20.95 -16.93
CA ALA A 91 7.62 20.58 -16.40
C ALA A 91 7.70 20.86 -14.89
N SER A 92 8.50 20.08 -14.19
CA SER A 92 8.69 20.21 -12.75
C SER A 92 9.44 21.50 -12.39
N GLN A 93 10.23 22.07 -13.29
CA GLN A 93 10.91 23.36 -13.06
C GLN A 93 10.35 24.48 -13.96
N LEU A 94 10.08 25.64 -13.35
CA LEU A 94 9.60 26.82 -14.09
C LEU A 94 10.67 27.28 -15.09
N GLY A 95 10.25 27.54 -16.33
CA GLY A 95 11.15 27.89 -17.44
C GLY A 95 11.76 26.69 -18.18
N SER A 96 11.47 25.46 -17.74
CA SER A 96 11.80 24.24 -18.47
C SER A 96 10.63 23.78 -19.35
N SER A 97 10.86 22.77 -20.18
CA SER A 97 9.85 22.13 -21.03
C SER A 97 9.63 20.69 -20.61
N TYR A 98 8.39 20.22 -20.64
CA TYR A 98 8.10 18.84 -20.31
C TYR A 98 8.73 17.91 -21.35
N ASN A 99 9.39 16.86 -20.86
CA ASN A 99 9.97 15.80 -21.67
C ASN A 99 9.41 14.46 -21.17
N GLY A 100 8.85 13.65 -22.06
CA GLY A 100 8.34 12.32 -21.73
C GLY A 100 9.41 11.35 -21.21
N ALA A 101 10.69 11.63 -21.49
CA ALA A 101 11.84 10.91 -20.93
C ALA A 101 12.44 11.59 -19.67
N GLY A 102 11.82 12.68 -19.18
CA GLY A 102 12.26 13.40 -17.99
C GLY A 102 12.24 12.48 -16.77
N PRO A 103 13.35 12.36 -16.02
CA PRO A 103 13.49 11.28 -15.03
C PRO A 103 12.66 11.55 -13.77
N TRP A 104 12.07 10.50 -13.23
CA TRP A 104 11.63 10.41 -11.84
C TRP A 104 12.50 9.40 -11.10
N ARG A 105 12.85 9.72 -9.86
CA ARG A 105 13.57 8.82 -8.95
C ARG A 105 12.66 8.49 -7.79
N PHE A 106 12.54 7.22 -7.47
CA PHE A 106 11.66 6.72 -6.42
C PHE A 106 12.49 6.08 -5.31
N ASP A 107 12.03 6.24 -4.07
CA ASP A 107 12.65 5.65 -2.89
C ASP A 107 11.59 5.36 -1.82
N ASP A 108 11.92 4.56 -0.79
CA ASP A 108 11.04 4.22 0.34
C ASP A 108 9.64 3.73 -0.07
N VAL A 109 9.55 2.94 -1.16
CA VAL A 109 8.29 2.43 -1.70
C VAL A 109 7.70 1.35 -0.80
N THR A 110 6.53 1.63 -0.21
CA THR A 110 5.95 0.81 0.87
C THR A 110 4.45 0.62 0.69
N PHE A 111 3.97 -0.58 0.99
CA PHE A 111 2.55 -0.90 1.20
C PHE A 111 2.31 -1.21 2.68
N SER A 112 1.21 -0.71 3.23
CA SER A 112 0.75 -1.10 4.56
C SER A 112 -0.72 -1.53 4.51
N ALA A 113 -1.10 -2.42 5.42
CA ALA A 113 -2.44 -2.96 5.54
C ALA A 113 -2.65 -3.54 6.95
N VAL A 114 -3.89 -3.85 7.27
CA VAL A 114 -4.25 -4.59 8.49
C VAL A 114 -5.02 -5.86 8.15
N PRO A 115 -4.94 -6.93 8.96
CA PRO A 115 -5.73 -8.13 8.75
C PRO A 115 -7.22 -7.81 8.68
N GLU A 116 -7.92 -8.46 7.77
CA GLU A 116 -9.37 -8.33 7.62
C GLU A 116 -10.08 -8.88 8.89
N PRO A 117 -11.20 -8.29 9.34
CA PRO A 117 -11.81 -8.62 10.63
C PRO A 117 -12.17 -10.09 10.80
N ALA A 118 -12.66 -10.76 9.75
CA ALA A 118 -12.98 -12.19 9.83
C ALA A 118 -11.72 -13.05 10.01
N THR A 119 -10.62 -12.67 9.35
CA THR A 119 -9.31 -13.32 9.54
C THR A 119 -8.83 -13.19 10.99
N SER A 120 -8.97 -12.01 11.58
CA SER A 120 -8.62 -11.77 12.99
C SER A 120 -9.52 -12.56 13.95
N ALA A 121 -10.83 -12.61 13.69
CA ALA A 121 -11.79 -13.37 14.49
C ALA A 121 -11.55 -14.88 14.43
N ALA A 122 -11.24 -15.42 13.24
CA ALA A 122 -10.91 -16.83 13.06
C ALA A 122 -9.64 -17.22 13.84
N ALA A 123 -8.60 -16.38 13.80
CA ALA A 123 -7.38 -16.61 14.58
C ALA A 123 -7.67 -16.62 16.09
N ALA A 124 -8.49 -15.68 16.58
CA ALA A 124 -8.87 -15.63 17.99
C ALA A 124 -9.68 -16.87 18.41
N ALA A 125 -10.62 -17.31 17.58
CA ALA A 125 -11.41 -18.52 17.84
C ALA A 125 -10.52 -19.78 17.88
N ALA A 126 -9.57 -19.91 16.94
CA ALA A 126 -8.63 -21.03 16.92
C ALA A 126 -7.75 -21.06 18.19
N ALA A 127 -7.29 -19.90 18.66
CA ALA A 127 -6.53 -19.81 19.91
C ALA A 127 -7.35 -20.27 21.11
N LEU A 128 -8.61 -19.82 21.22
CA LEU A 128 -9.52 -20.22 22.31
C LEU A 128 -9.78 -21.73 22.31
N ILE A 129 -9.99 -22.34 21.14
CA ILE A 129 -10.17 -23.79 21.00
C ILE A 129 -8.89 -24.54 21.42
N GLY A 130 -7.72 -24.08 20.96
CA GLY A 130 -6.43 -24.66 21.35
C GLY A 130 -6.21 -24.63 22.87
N PHE A 131 -6.52 -23.50 23.52
CA PHE A 131 -6.44 -23.39 24.98
C PHE A 131 -7.43 -24.32 25.70
N ALA A 132 -8.66 -24.44 25.20
CA ALA A 132 -9.65 -25.35 25.78
C ALA A 132 -9.20 -26.82 25.71
N LEU A 133 -8.64 -27.24 24.57
CA LEU A 133 -8.11 -28.60 24.39
C LEU A 133 -6.89 -28.86 25.27
N LEU A 134 -5.97 -27.89 25.40
CA LEU A 134 -4.81 -28.01 26.30
C LEU A 134 -5.24 -28.16 27.76
N ARG A 135 -6.23 -27.36 28.19
CA ARG A 135 -6.80 -27.46 29.53
C ARG A 135 -7.42 -28.83 29.80
N GLN A 136 -8.19 -29.36 28.84
CA GLN A 136 -8.78 -30.70 28.95
C GLN A 136 -7.72 -31.80 29.09
N ARG A 137 -6.60 -31.67 28.35
CA ARG A 137 -5.47 -32.61 28.45
C ARG A 137 -4.83 -32.59 29.85
N TRP A 138 -4.59 -31.41 30.42
CA TRP A 138 -4.03 -31.30 31.77
C TRP A 138 -4.97 -31.82 32.86
N SER A 139 -6.27 -31.55 32.75
CA SER A 139 -7.25 -32.10 33.72
C SER A 139 -7.34 -33.62 33.69
N ARG A 140 -7.10 -34.27 32.54
CA ARG A 140 -7.10 -35.73 32.43
C ARG A 140 -5.81 -36.35 32.98
N GLY A 141 -4.65 -35.75 32.71
CA GLY A 141 -3.37 -36.23 33.24
C GLY A 141 -3.24 -36.12 34.77
N ALA A 142 -3.91 -35.15 35.40
CA ALA A 142 -3.96 -35.02 36.86
C ALA A 142 -4.84 -36.09 37.54
N GLN A 143 -5.70 -36.78 36.80
CA GLN A 143 -6.61 -37.80 37.32
C GLN A 143 -6.04 -39.22 37.24
N GLU A 144 -4.90 -39.39 36.55
CA GLU A 144 -4.22 -40.67 36.35
C GLU A 144 -3.02 -40.91 37.29
N SER A 145 -2.69 -39.99 38.21
CA SER A 145 -1.68 -40.24 39.26
C SER A 145 -2.32 -40.97 40.45
N PRO A 146 -2.17 -42.30 40.60
CA PRO A 146 -2.75 -43.03 41.71
C PRO A 146 -1.83 -42.91 42.92
N ASP A 147 -2.43 -42.68 44.09
CA ASP A 147 -1.85 -42.98 45.38
C ASP A 147 -1.07 -44.29 45.33
N SER A 148 0.26 -44.21 45.35
CA SER A 148 1.17 -45.33 45.52
C SER A 148 2.17 -44.97 46.61
N ALA A 149 1.68 -44.84 47.84
CA ALA A 149 2.51 -44.84 49.04
C ALA A 149 1.67 -45.30 50.24
N VAL A 150 1.61 -46.62 50.43
CA VAL A 150 1.46 -47.25 51.75
C VAL A 150 2.84 -47.69 52.19
#